data_AF-A0A8J5DYD3-F1
#
_entry.id   AF-A0A8J5DYD3-F1
#
_cell.length_a   1.000
_cell.length_b   1.000
_cell.length_c   1.000
_cell.angle_alpha   90.00
_cell.angle_beta   90.00
_cell.angle_gamma   90.00
#
_symmetry.space_group_name_H-M   'P 1'
#
loop_
_entity.id
_entity.type
_entity.pdbx_description
1 polymer ?
#
loop_
_entity_poly.entity_id
_entity_poly.type
_entity_poly.pdbx_seq_one_letter_code
_entity_poly.pdbx_strand_id
1 'polypeptide(L)'
;MPLYSHRDSPNLYLVDTDYNHALFVTGNLTTDPQNATSDHYIVDIENAIYDITAFTMEDEQQLWWLQNSYCAIQKGPSVLNSGNCDVSYTRRGLGHYYKQQFFMKGLNNSASYLAVLTKPNSNTPGGTVYDQVWFSSKTSDNCQLVYDLDFCSDVAYAVPGNSSMVDSQQLAKLYDDNVSKWWQNFTYSQQIVACNASLDSRYSILKSCDDCADSYKQWLCAVTIPRCADWSNNATYLQERPPGTSRNELIDRILKPGSYKEILPCLDLCQKIVQDCDASMGFQCPKQHRNQMLSYGLRSDDGDITCSYLGAVYFLDGARAVTLSVFLMAVSFALVVLW
;
A
#
# COMPACT_ATOMS: atom_id res chain seq x y z
N MET A 1 33.99 -20.72 -3.09
CA MET A 1 32.78 -21.37 -2.52
C MET A 1 31.62 -20.44 -2.74
N PRO A 2 30.43 -20.92 -3.17
CA PRO A 2 29.27 -20.06 -3.30
C PRO A 2 28.90 -19.49 -1.93
N LEU A 3 28.77 -18.17 -1.85
CA LEU A 3 28.40 -17.46 -0.63
C LEU A 3 26.88 -17.43 -0.55
N TYR A 4 26.33 -18.15 0.43
CA TYR A 4 24.91 -18.18 0.73
C TYR A 4 24.66 -17.49 2.07
N SER A 5 23.58 -16.73 2.15
CA SER A 5 23.14 -16.04 3.37
C SER A 5 21.62 -16.14 3.47
N HIS A 6 21.11 -16.21 4.70
CA HIS A 6 19.67 -16.22 4.99
C HIS A 6 19.33 -15.04 5.92
N ARG A 7 18.17 -14.43 5.70
CA ARG A 7 17.62 -13.37 6.55
C ARG A 7 16.23 -13.78 7.03
N ASP A 8 16.07 -13.85 8.35
CA ASP A 8 14.82 -14.26 9.01
C ASP A 8 13.69 -13.21 8.94
N SER A 9 13.95 -12.05 8.33
CA SER A 9 12.97 -10.99 8.11
C SER A 9 12.60 -10.92 6.63
N PRO A 10 11.32 -10.92 6.26
CA PRO A 10 10.94 -10.71 4.87
C PRO A 10 11.27 -9.26 4.50
N ASN A 11 12.14 -9.05 3.50
CA ASN A 11 12.36 -7.72 2.89
C ASN A 11 11.44 -7.50 1.68
N LEU A 12 10.32 -8.22 1.68
CA LEU A 12 9.30 -8.24 0.64
C LEU A 12 7.96 -8.02 1.32
N TYR A 13 7.17 -7.10 0.77
CA TYR A 13 5.88 -6.73 1.35
C TYR A 13 4.83 -6.77 0.26
N LEU A 14 3.73 -7.47 0.54
CA LEU A 14 2.56 -7.53 -0.34
C LEU A 14 1.80 -6.21 -0.25
N VAL A 15 1.53 -5.59 -1.40
CA VAL A 15 0.71 -4.37 -1.46
C VAL A 15 -0.78 -4.76 -1.58
N ASP A 16 -1.12 -5.48 -2.63
CA ASP A 16 -2.45 -6.07 -2.84
C ASP A 16 -2.39 -7.14 -3.94
N THR A 17 -3.47 -7.91 -4.04
CA THR A 17 -3.67 -8.96 -5.04
C THR A 17 -4.98 -8.76 -5.79
N ASP A 18 -5.05 -9.35 -6.96
CA ASP A 18 -6.24 -9.43 -7.80
C ASP A 18 -6.50 -10.89 -8.23
N TYR A 19 -7.46 -11.14 -9.11
CA TYR A 19 -7.80 -12.48 -9.59
C TYR A 19 -6.67 -13.16 -10.38
N ASN A 20 -5.80 -12.38 -11.04
CA ASN A 20 -4.69 -12.89 -11.86
C ASN A 20 -3.36 -12.14 -11.68
N HIS A 21 -3.32 -11.10 -10.83
CA HIS A 21 -2.15 -10.26 -10.61
C HIS A 21 -1.83 -10.13 -9.12
N ALA A 22 -0.57 -9.86 -8.80
CA ALA A 22 -0.14 -9.47 -7.47
C ALA A 22 0.96 -8.40 -7.54
N LEU A 23 0.92 -7.45 -6.61
CA LEU A 23 1.90 -6.37 -6.53
C LEU A 23 2.68 -6.44 -5.22
N PHE A 24 4.00 -6.44 -5.35
CA PHE A 24 4.91 -6.44 -4.21
C PHE A 24 5.86 -5.26 -4.27
N VAL A 25 6.35 -4.88 -3.10
CA VAL A 25 7.42 -3.88 -2.95
C VAL A 25 8.46 -4.37 -1.95
N THR A 26 9.71 -3.96 -2.13
CA THR A 26 10.78 -4.21 -1.17
C THR A 26 10.81 -3.15 -0.07
N GLY A 27 11.64 -3.37 0.95
CA GLY A 27 12.11 -2.27 1.81
C GLY A 27 12.89 -1.21 1.02
N ASN A 28 13.19 -0.10 1.68
CA ASN A 28 13.93 1.02 1.09
C ASN A 28 15.28 0.54 0.54
N LEU A 29 15.60 0.89 -0.71
CA LEU A 29 16.85 0.50 -1.36
C LEU A 29 18.06 1.27 -0.81
N THR A 30 17.82 2.46 -0.27
CA THR A 30 18.83 3.30 0.36
C THR A 30 18.31 3.85 1.69
N THR A 31 19.22 3.99 2.64
CA THR A 31 19.00 4.61 3.95
C THR A 31 19.52 6.05 4.00
N ASP A 32 20.19 6.52 2.95
CA ASP A 32 20.76 7.87 2.90
C ASP A 32 19.72 8.89 2.38
N PRO A 33 19.25 9.84 3.22
CA PRO A 33 18.24 10.82 2.84
C PRO A 33 18.68 11.75 1.69
N GLN A 34 19.99 12.01 1.52
CA GLN A 34 20.45 12.92 0.47
C GLN A 34 20.41 12.27 -0.93
N ASN A 35 20.54 10.95 -0.99
CA ASN A 35 20.50 10.17 -2.23
C ASN A 35 19.18 9.42 -2.44
N ALA A 36 18.32 9.37 -1.41
CA ALA A 36 17.02 8.69 -1.40
C ALA A 36 16.01 9.14 -2.44
N THR A 37 16.09 10.39 -2.87
CA THR A 37 15.13 11.04 -3.77
C THR A 37 15.78 11.51 -5.06
N SER A 38 17.05 11.16 -5.31
CA SER A 38 17.77 11.58 -6.52
C SER A 38 17.57 10.54 -7.62
N ASP A 39 17.01 10.96 -8.77
CA ASP A 39 16.85 10.10 -9.96
C ASP A 39 18.19 9.51 -10.44
N HIS A 40 19.31 10.18 -10.11
CA HIS A 40 20.65 9.71 -10.43
C HIS A 40 20.97 8.34 -9.82
N TYR A 41 20.44 8.04 -8.63
CA TYR A 41 20.65 6.75 -7.96
C TYR A 41 19.97 5.59 -8.73
N ILE A 42 18.87 5.85 -9.44
CA ILE A 42 18.23 4.83 -10.30
C ILE A 42 19.05 4.53 -11.55
N VAL A 43 19.72 5.53 -12.13
CA VAL A 43 20.51 5.36 -13.35
C VAL A 43 21.69 4.41 -13.12
N ASP A 44 22.22 4.33 -11.90
CA ASP A 44 23.27 3.36 -11.53
C ASP A 44 22.72 1.94 -11.26
N ILE A 45 21.41 1.76 -11.21
CA ILE A 45 20.72 0.49 -10.93
C ILE A 45 19.96 0.04 -12.19
N GLU A 46 20.68 -0.07 -13.31
CA GLU A 46 20.13 -0.58 -14.58
C GLU A 46 19.62 -2.04 -14.48
N ASN A 47 19.95 -2.77 -13.40
CA ASN A 47 19.52 -4.15 -13.17
C ASN A 47 18.80 -4.31 -11.83
N ALA A 48 17.77 -5.15 -11.80
CA ALA A 48 17.07 -5.55 -10.59
C ALA A 48 18.06 -6.01 -9.49
N ILE A 49 18.08 -5.32 -8.35
CA ILE A 49 18.96 -5.67 -7.21
C ILE A 49 18.47 -6.96 -6.56
N TYR A 50 17.15 -7.09 -6.48
CA TYR A 50 16.48 -8.24 -5.91
C TYR A 50 15.73 -9.00 -6.98
N ASP A 51 15.65 -10.31 -6.80
CA ASP A 51 14.86 -11.22 -7.60
C ASP A 51 13.71 -11.80 -6.79
N ILE A 52 12.55 -11.93 -7.41
CA ILE A 52 11.36 -12.51 -6.80
C ILE A 52 11.05 -13.86 -7.44
N THR A 53 10.61 -14.82 -6.64
CA THR A 53 10.19 -16.13 -7.11
C THR A 53 8.93 -16.54 -6.37
N ALA A 54 7.91 -16.99 -7.11
CA ALA A 54 6.65 -17.44 -6.56
C ALA A 54 6.42 -18.93 -6.83
N PHE A 55 5.94 -19.62 -5.80
CA PHE A 55 5.64 -21.05 -5.80
C PHE A 55 4.16 -21.27 -5.44
N THR A 56 3.61 -22.39 -5.88
CA THR A 56 2.27 -22.81 -5.45
C THR A 56 2.34 -23.46 -4.07
N MET A 57 1.21 -23.49 -3.36
CA MET A 57 1.10 -24.24 -2.10
C MET A 57 1.37 -25.74 -2.28
N GLU A 58 1.14 -26.32 -3.46
CA GLU A 58 1.40 -27.74 -3.70
C GLU A 58 2.90 -28.08 -3.60
N ASP A 59 3.74 -27.13 -4.01
CA ASP A 59 5.20 -27.25 -3.96
C ASP A 59 5.80 -26.86 -2.60
N GLU A 60 4.98 -26.31 -1.69
CA GLU A 60 5.40 -25.82 -0.37
C GLU A 60 6.15 -26.89 0.44
N GLN A 61 5.62 -28.12 0.47
CA GLN A 61 6.21 -29.21 1.27
C GLN A 61 7.65 -29.54 0.84
N GLN A 62 7.96 -29.33 -0.44
CA GLN A 62 9.32 -29.52 -0.97
C GLN A 62 10.24 -28.35 -0.66
N LEU A 63 9.68 -27.16 -0.42
CA LEU A 63 10.43 -25.95 -0.14
C LEU A 63 10.64 -25.72 1.36
N TRP A 64 9.78 -26.24 2.25
CA TRP A 64 9.88 -26.00 3.69
C TRP A 64 11.26 -26.33 4.29
N TRP A 65 11.90 -27.41 3.83
CA TRP A 65 13.24 -27.81 4.29
C TRP A 65 14.39 -27.12 3.54
N LEU A 66 14.08 -26.45 2.43
CA LEU A 66 15.03 -25.76 1.55
C LEU A 66 14.81 -24.25 1.44
N GLN A 67 13.88 -23.70 2.22
CA GLN A 67 13.44 -22.30 2.10
C GLN A 67 14.60 -21.32 2.32
N ASN A 68 15.63 -21.73 3.06
CA ASN A 68 16.82 -20.92 3.33
C ASN A 68 17.93 -21.08 2.26
N SER A 69 17.74 -21.95 1.26
CA SER A 69 18.75 -22.28 0.26
C SER A 69 18.54 -21.52 -1.05
N TYR A 70 19.45 -20.60 -1.35
CA TYR A 70 19.41 -19.79 -2.59
C TYR A 70 19.30 -20.65 -3.86
N CYS A 71 20.06 -21.75 -3.92
CA CYS A 71 20.05 -22.64 -5.09
C CYS A 71 18.71 -23.38 -5.25
N ALA A 72 18.05 -23.72 -4.14
CA ALA A 72 16.77 -24.39 -4.16
C ALA A 72 15.67 -23.46 -4.69
N ILE A 73 15.67 -22.19 -4.27
CA ILE A 73 14.72 -21.20 -4.76
C ILE A 73 14.93 -20.96 -6.26
N GLN A 74 16.18 -20.81 -6.70
CA GLN A 74 16.51 -20.52 -8.11
C GLN A 74 16.26 -21.70 -9.07
N LYS A 75 16.34 -22.94 -8.60
CA LYS A 75 16.11 -24.15 -9.42
C LYS A 75 14.79 -24.86 -9.14
N GLY A 76 14.00 -24.36 -8.19
CA GLY A 76 12.73 -24.94 -7.80
C GLY A 76 11.70 -24.85 -8.92
N PRO A 77 10.56 -25.55 -8.81
CA PRO A 77 9.44 -25.46 -9.73
C PRO A 77 8.69 -24.13 -9.53
N SER A 78 9.35 -23.00 -9.78
CA SER A 78 8.74 -21.69 -9.68
C SER A 78 7.69 -21.49 -10.77
N VAL A 79 6.50 -21.03 -10.42
CA VAL A 79 5.46 -20.68 -11.40
C VAL A 79 5.74 -19.31 -12.00
N LEU A 80 6.24 -18.38 -11.19
CA LEU A 80 6.63 -17.04 -11.62
C LEU A 80 7.99 -16.65 -11.04
N ASN A 81 8.75 -15.88 -11.80
CA ASN A 81 10.04 -15.34 -11.41
C ASN A 81 10.23 -13.93 -11.98
N SER A 82 11.31 -13.24 -11.61
CA SER A 82 11.64 -11.89 -12.11
C SER A 82 11.65 -11.75 -13.63
N GLY A 83 11.91 -12.83 -14.39
CA GLY A 83 11.93 -12.79 -15.86
C GLY A 83 10.53 -12.71 -16.49
N ASN A 84 9.50 -13.19 -15.79
CA ASN A 84 8.10 -13.15 -16.22
C ASN A 84 7.29 -12.06 -15.49
N CYS A 85 7.92 -11.34 -14.56
CA CYS A 85 7.30 -10.25 -13.81
C CYS A 85 7.77 -8.91 -14.35
N ASP A 86 6.91 -7.89 -14.30
CA ASP A 86 7.35 -6.53 -14.60
C ASP A 86 8.05 -5.97 -13.35
N VAL A 87 9.36 -5.75 -13.47
CA VAL A 87 10.17 -5.14 -12.40
C VAL A 87 10.25 -3.64 -12.66
N SER A 88 9.90 -2.85 -11.64
CA SER A 88 9.88 -1.39 -11.70
C SER A 88 10.36 -0.81 -10.36
N TYR A 89 10.44 0.51 -10.26
CA TYR A 89 10.80 1.21 -9.03
C TYR A 89 9.70 2.18 -8.64
N THR A 90 9.52 2.35 -7.34
CA THR A 90 8.49 3.25 -6.81
C THR A 90 9.00 4.02 -5.59
N ARG A 91 8.41 5.20 -5.36
CA ARG A 91 8.64 6.04 -4.16
C ARG A 91 7.44 6.05 -3.23
N ARG A 92 6.51 5.09 -3.38
CA ARG A 92 5.28 5.07 -2.59
C ARG A 92 5.52 4.83 -1.10
N GLY A 93 4.72 5.51 -0.29
CA GLY A 93 4.69 5.39 1.16
C GLY A 93 5.56 6.41 1.90
N LEU A 94 5.66 6.23 3.22
CA LEU A 94 6.30 7.20 4.11
C LEU A 94 7.77 7.44 3.75
N GLY A 95 8.13 8.72 3.61
CA GLY A 95 9.50 9.17 3.34
C GLY A 95 9.93 9.19 1.87
N HIS A 96 9.06 8.78 0.94
CA HIS A 96 9.30 8.83 -0.51
C HIS A 96 10.65 8.21 -0.98
N TYR A 97 11.12 7.21 -0.23
CA TYR A 97 12.32 6.46 -0.55
C TYR A 97 12.09 5.50 -1.71
N TYR A 98 13.11 5.33 -2.56
CA TYR A 98 13.06 4.33 -3.61
C TYR A 98 12.98 2.90 -3.08
N LYS A 99 12.05 2.15 -3.67
CA LYS A 99 11.79 0.74 -3.43
C LYS A 99 11.71 0.05 -4.78
N GLN A 100 12.09 -1.23 -4.82
CA GLN A 100 11.87 -2.07 -5.98
C GLN A 100 10.46 -2.65 -5.92
N GLN A 101 9.79 -2.68 -7.07
CA GLN A 101 8.40 -3.10 -7.23
C GLN A 101 8.34 -4.26 -8.22
N PHE A 102 7.52 -5.26 -7.88
CA PHE A 102 7.29 -6.43 -8.70
C PHE A 102 5.81 -6.57 -8.99
N PHE A 103 5.45 -6.52 -10.27
CA PHE A 103 4.10 -6.81 -10.73
C PHE A 103 4.08 -8.20 -11.37
N MET A 104 3.44 -9.14 -10.67
CA MET A 104 3.28 -10.52 -11.10
C MET A 104 2.03 -10.67 -11.95
N LYS A 105 2.17 -11.36 -13.10
CA LYS A 105 1.06 -11.65 -14.03
C LYS A 105 0.86 -13.16 -14.17
N GLY A 106 -0.35 -13.55 -14.54
CA GLY A 106 -0.65 -14.95 -14.88
C GLY A 106 -0.86 -15.86 -13.67
N LEU A 107 -1.32 -15.30 -12.54
CA LEU A 107 -1.78 -16.10 -11.40
C LEU A 107 -3.14 -16.73 -11.73
N ASN A 108 -3.40 -17.90 -11.16
CA ASN A 108 -4.73 -18.52 -11.18
C ASN A 108 -5.62 -17.83 -10.16
N ASN A 109 -6.92 -17.78 -10.42
CA ASN A 109 -7.90 -17.23 -9.48
C ASN A 109 -8.09 -18.14 -8.26
N SER A 110 -8.47 -17.55 -7.12
CA SER A 110 -8.72 -18.29 -5.87
C SER A 110 -7.59 -19.25 -5.45
N ALA A 111 -6.34 -18.91 -5.79
CA ALA A 111 -5.18 -19.74 -5.52
C ALA A 111 -4.26 -19.07 -4.52
N SER A 112 -3.65 -19.88 -3.66
CA SER A 112 -2.67 -19.42 -2.68
C SER A 112 -1.26 -19.69 -3.19
N TYR A 113 -0.37 -18.76 -2.89
CA TYR A 113 1.01 -18.75 -3.38
C TYR A 113 1.97 -18.32 -2.28
N LEU A 114 3.22 -18.68 -2.49
CA LEU A 114 4.34 -18.35 -1.63
C LEU A 114 5.35 -17.55 -2.44
N ALA A 115 5.62 -16.30 -2.04
CA ALA A 115 6.65 -15.47 -2.66
C ALA A 115 7.92 -15.45 -1.81
N VAL A 116 9.07 -15.59 -2.46
CA VAL A 116 10.40 -15.50 -1.83
C VAL A 116 11.22 -14.45 -2.56
N LEU A 117 11.87 -13.58 -1.78
CA LEU A 117 12.81 -12.59 -2.29
C LEU A 117 14.23 -13.09 -2.16
N THR A 118 15.02 -12.92 -3.20
CA THR A 118 16.44 -13.26 -3.22
C THR A 118 17.26 -12.09 -3.72
N LYS A 119 18.52 -12.01 -3.28
CA LYS A 119 19.48 -11.02 -3.74
C LYS A 119 20.70 -11.75 -4.33
N PRO A 120 20.90 -11.75 -5.65
CA PRO A 120 22.08 -12.33 -6.26
C PRO A 120 23.35 -11.57 -5.83
N ASN A 121 24.47 -12.29 -5.70
CA ASN A 121 25.77 -11.64 -5.50
C ASN A 121 26.31 -11.15 -6.86
N SER A 122 26.83 -9.92 -6.91
CA SER A 122 27.22 -9.27 -8.18
C SER A 122 28.29 -10.01 -9.00
N ASN A 123 29.19 -10.76 -8.35
CA ASN A 123 30.35 -11.38 -9.02
C ASN A 123 30.65 -12.81 -8.56
N THR A 124 29.75 -13.44 -7.78
CA THR A 124 29.97 -14.80 -7.27
C THR A 124 28.68 -15.61 -7.34
N PRO A 125 28.74 -16.91 -7.69
CA PRO A 125 27.57 -17.77 -7.59
C PRO A 125 27.06 -17.81 -6.14
N GLY A 126 25.77 -17.56 -5.95
CA GLY A 126 25.13 -17.48 -4.64
C GLY A 126 24.38 -16.18 -4.45
N GLY A 127 23.82 -16.02 -3.26
CA GLY A 127 22.99 -14.87 -2.93
C GLY A 127 22.43 -14.97 -1.54
N THR A 128 21.67 -13.94 -1.17
CA THR A 128 20.93 -13.89 0.09
C THR A 128 19.48 -14.26 -0.17
N VAL A 129 18.91 -15.13 0.67
CA VAL A 129 17.47 -15.44 0.67
C VAL A 129 16.83 -14.75 1.86
N TYR A 130 15.66 -14.14 1.63
CA TYR A 130 14.83 -13.55 2.66
C TYR A 130 13.66 -14.47 3.00
N ASP A 131 13.09 -14.27 4.19
CA ASP A 131 11.92 -15.01 4.61
C ASP A 131 10.73 -14.84 3.65
N GLN A 132 9.87 -15.86 3.65
CA GLN A 132 8.81 -16.06 2.67
C GLN A 132 7.53 -15.29 3.01
N VAL A 133 6.78 -14.90 1.98
CA VAL A 133 5.53 -14.13 2.12
C VAL A 133 4.38 -14.91 1.49
N TRP A 134 3.36 -15.19 2.30
CA TRP A 134 2.12 -15.84 1.86
C TRP A 134 1.16 -14.83 1.25
N PHE A 135 0.54 -15.19 0.14
CA PHE A 135 -0.51 -14.38 -0.47
C PHE A 135 -1.52 -15.24 -1.20
N SER A 136 -2.67 -14.66 -1.52
CA SER A 136 -3.72 -15.37 -2.28
C SER A 136 -4.34 -14.42 -3.30
N SER A 137 -4.61 -14.95 -4.48
CA SER A 137 -5.35 -14.25 -5.52
C SER A 137 -6.83 -14.17 -5.18
N LYS A 138 -7.49 -13.16 -5.72
CA LYS A 138 -8.92 -12.96 -5.52
C LYS A 138 -9.75 -14.00 -6.29
N THR A 139 -10.96 -14.26 -5.81
CA THR A 139 -11.87 -15.25 -6.41
C THR A 139 -12.59 -14.72 -7.64
N SER A 140 -12.91 -13.43 -7.64
CA SER A 140 -13.71 -12.76 -8.67
C SER A 140 -12.93 -11.69 -9.40
N ASP A 141 -13.30 -11.42 -10.64
CA ASP A 141 -12.68 -10.41 -11.53
C ASP A 141 -13.34 -9.02 -11.41
N ASN A 142 -14.13 -8.82 -10.35
CA ASN A 142 -14.81 -7.56 -10.02
C ASN A 142 -13.87 -6.53 -9.39
N CYS A 143 -12.74 -7.00 -8.85
CA CYS A 143 -11.65 -6.15 -8.42
C CYS A 143 -10.57 -6.22 -9.51
N GLN A 144 -9.80 -5.15 -9.67
CA GLN A 144 -8.65 -5.08 -10.55
C GLN A 144 -7.51 -4.31 -9.91
N LEU A 145 -6.29 -4.82 -10.00
CA LEU A 145 -5.13 -4.12 -9.44
C LEU A 145 -4.72 -2.92 -10.30
N VAL A 146 -4.70 -1.73 -9.69
CA VAL A 146 -4.19 -0.50 -10.32
C VAL A 146 -3.02 0.05 -9.52
N TYR A 147 -2.01 0.57 -10.21
CA TYR A 147 -0.79 1.11 -9.62
C TYR A 147 -0.12 2.11 -10.57
N ASP A 148 0.84 2.90 -10.06
CA ASP A 148 1.59 3.92 -10.83
C ASP A 148 0.69 4.96 -11.54
N LEU A 149 -0.32 5.47 -10.81
CA LEU A 149 -1.17 6.56 -11.29
C LEU A 149 -0.39 7.90 -11.30
N ASP A 150 -0.69 8.77 -12.28
CA ASP A 150 0.03 10.04 -12.48
C ASP A 150 -0.28 11.04 -11.36
N PHE A 151 -1.55 11.24 -11.02
CA PHE A 151 -1.99 12.16 -9.98
C PHE A 151 -2.01 11.49 -8.61
N CYS A 152 -2.74 10.38 -8.44
CA CYS A 152 -2.80 9.61 -7.19
C CYS A 152 -1.64 8.61 -7.06
N SER A 153 -0.39 9.11 -7.09
CA SER A 153 0.84 8.31 -7.12
C SER A 153 0.99 7.28 -6.00
N ASP A 154 0.34 7.47 -4.86
CA ASP A 154 0.38 6.56 -3.70
C ASP A 154 -0.68 5.45 -3.72
N VAL A 155 -1.53 5.39 -4.76
CA VAL A 155 -2.51 4.32 -4.97
C VAL A 155 -1.86 3.12 -5.65
N ALA A 156 -2.06 1.93 -5.08
CA ALA A 156 -1.45 0.68 -5.55
C ALA A 156 -2.22 -0.56 -5.07
N TYR A 157 -3.55 -0.53 -5.15
CA TYR A 157 -4.41 -1.58 -4.60
C TYR A 157 -5.50 -1.98 -5.58
N ALA A 158 -6.20 -3.07 -5.28
CA ALA A 158 -7.29 -3.54 -6.11
C ALA A 158 -8.49 -2.61 -5.99
N VAL A 159 -9.08 -2.21 -7.12
CA VAL A 159 -10.21 -1.29 -7.22
C VAL A 159 -11.36 -1.97 -7.96
N PRO A 160 -12.62 -1.56 -7.76
CA PRO A 160 -13.72 -2.18 -8.48
C PRO A 160 -13.61 -1.88 -9.98
N GLY A 161 -13.80 -2.91 -10.79
CA GLY A 161 -13.67 -2.87 -12.23
C GLY A 161 -14.34 -4.08 -12.88
N ASN A 162 -14.24 -4.17 -14.20
CA ASN A 162 -14.73 -5.31 -14.95
C ASN A 162 -13.68 -5.70 -15.99
N SER A 163 -13.01 -6.84 -15.74
CA SER A 163 -11.86 -7.30 -16.53
C SER A 163 -12.20 -7.56 -17.99
N SER A 164 -13.47 -7.87 -18.26
CA SER A 164 -13.96 -8.12 -19.61
C SER A 164 -14.22 -6.84 -20.41
N MET A 165 -14.30 -5.68 -19.75
CA MET A 165 -14.65 -4.40 -20.38
C MET A 165 -13.48 -3.42 -20.47
N VAL A 166 -12.66 -3.35 -19.43
CA VAL A 166 -11.61 -2.35 -19.28
C VAL A 166 -10.34 -3.01 -18.76
N ASP A 167 -9.24 -2.73 -19.44
CA ASP A 167 -7.89 -3.15 -19.03
C ASP A 167 -7.40 -2.34 -17.82
N SER A 168 -6.50 -2.92 -17.02
CA SER A 168 -6.02 -2.32 -15.76
C SER A 168 -5.38 -0.93 -15.95
N GLN A 169 -4.65 -0.70 -17.06
CA GLN A 169 -4.04 0.61 -17.33
C GLN A 169 -5.08 1.67 -17.69
N GLN A 170 -6.09 1.30 -18.47
CA GLN A 170 -7.19 2.18 -18.82
C GLN A 170 -8.08 2.48 -17.60
N LEU A 171 -8.26 1.48 -16.74
CA LEU A 171 -8.98 1.61 -15.47
C LEU A 171 -8.28 2.59 -14.53
N ALA A 172 -6.95 2.45 -14.37
CA ALA A 172 -6.14 3.36 -13.57
C ALA A 172 -6.30 4.81 -14.05
N LYS A 173 -6.18 5.04 -15.37
CA LYS A 173 -6.34 6.35 -15.98
C LYS A 173 -7.75 6.93 -15.79
N LEU A 174 -8.80 6.12 -15.93
CA LEU A 174 -10.18 6.56 -15.74
C LEU A 174 -10.42 7.10 -14.31
N TYR A 175 -9.91 6.38 -13.30
CA TYR A 175 -9.99 6.82 -11.92
C TYR A 175 -9.17 8.09 -11.67
N ASP A 176 -7.95 8.14 -12.18
CA ASP A 176 -7.02 9.26 -11.97
C ASP A 176 -7.51 10.56 -12.67
N ASP A 177 -8.02 10.45 -13.89
CA ASP A 177 -8.65 11.54 -14.64
C ASP A 177 -9.91 12.08 -13.95
N ASN A 178 -10.65 11.23 -13.24
CA ASN A 178 -11.80 11.66 -12.46
C ASN A 178 -11.35 12.43 -11.22
N VAL A 179 -10.35 11.93 -10.49
CA VAL A 179 -9.82 12.59 -9.30
C VAL A 179 -9.23 13.96 -9.64
N SER A 180 -8.43 14.06 -10.70
CA SER A 180 -7.79 15.31 -11.11
C SER A 180 -8.80 16.42 -11.44
N LYS A 181 -9.99 16.08 -11.98
CA LYS A 181 -11.08 17.05 -12.20
C LYS A 181 -11.64 17.61 -10.89
N TRP A 182 -11.89 16.75 -9.90
CA TRP A 182 -12.35 17.19 -8.57
C TRP A 182 -11.30 18.01 -7.84
N TRP A 183 -10.03 17.66 -8.02
CA TRP A 183 -8.91 18.42 -7.48
C TRP A 183 -8.84 19.85 -8.03
N GLN A 184 -9.05 20.05 -9.33
CA GLN A 184 -9.04 21.41 -9.92
C GLN A 184 -10.06 22.34 -9.26
N ASN A 185 -11.27 21.83 -8.96
CA ASN A 185 -12.30 22.60 -8.26
C ASN A 185 -11.86 23.04 -6.84
N PHE A 186 -11.13 22.18 -6.15
CA PHE A 186 -10.57 22.50 -4.84
C PHE A 186 -9.49 23.57 -4.94
N THR A 187 -8.59 23.49 -5.91
CA THR A 187 -7.52 24.48 -6.12
C THR A 187 -8.09 25.90 -6.27
N TYR A 188 -9.21 26.06 -6.98
CA TYR A 188 -9.87 27.37 -7.08
C TYR A 188 -10.40 27.88 -5.72
N SER A 189 -10.91 26.99 -4.87
CA SER A 189 -11.38 27.35 -3.53
C SER A 189 -10.21 27.71 -2.61
N GLN A 190 -9.08 27.02 -2.75
CA GLN A 190 -7.88 27.27 -1.97
C GLN A 190 -7.22 28.63 -2.30
N GLN A 191 -7.34 29.11 -3.53
CA GLN A 191 -6.82 30.42 -3.94
C GLN A 191 -7.47 31.61 -3.21
N ILE A 192 -8.65 31.42 -2.61
CA ILE A 192 -9.34 32.44 -1.83
C ILE A 192 -8.73 32.58 -0.42
N VAL A 193 -8.04 31.54 0.07
CA VAL A 193 -7.43 31.52 1.39
C VAL A 193 -6.10 32.27 1.36
N ALA A 194 -5.83 33.07 2.40
CA ALA A 194 -4.60 33.84 2.55
C ALA A 194 -3.39 32.94 2.93
N CYS A 195 -2.95 32.12 1.97
CA CYS A 195 -1.86 31.15 2.14
C CYS A 195 -0.47 31.78 2.26
N ASN A 196 -0.24 32.89 1.55
CA ASN A 196 1.07 33.53 1.40
C ASN A 196 1.11 34.92 2.05
N ALA A 197 0.47 35.05 3.22
CA ALA A 197 0.47 36.28 4.00
C ALA A 197 1.54 36.25 5.11
N SER A 198 1.77 37.39 5.77
CA SER A 198 2.61 37.45 6.98
C SER A 198 2.08 36.51 8.07
N LEU A 199 2.94 36.11 9.03
CA LEU A 199 2.58 35.16 10.08
C LEU A 199 1.28 35.51 10.83
N ASP A 200 0.97 36.80 10.98
CA ASP A 200 -0.24 37.28 11.67
C ASP A 200 -1.53 37.18 10.83
N SER A 201 -1.40 36.98 9.51
CA SER A 201 -2.52 36.92 8.56
C SER A 201 -2.71 35.53 7.95
N ARG A 202 -1.88 34.55 8.33
CA ARG A 202 -2.05 33.15 7.97
C ARG A 202 -3.10 32.50 8.86
N TYR A 203 -3.83 31.54 8.32
CA TYR A 203 -4.84 30.78 9.06
C TYR A 203 -4.23 29.84 10.11
N SER A 204 -2.96 29.45 9.93
CA SER A 204 -2.24 28.57 10.84
C SER A 204 -0.75 28.92 10.88
N ILE A 205 -0.17 28.79 12.08
CA ILE A 205 1.27 28.94 12.34
C ILE A 205 2.01 27.62 12.05
N LEU A 206 1.32 26.48 12.22
CA LEU A 206 1.91 25.14 12.11
C LEU A 206 1.67 24.49 10.74
N LYS A 207 0.64 24.93 10.02
CA LYS A 207 0.22 24.32 8.76
C LYS A 207 0.29 25.33 7.62
N SER A 208 0.71 24.83 6.47
CA SER A 208 0.79 25.56 5.21
C SER A 208 -0.36 25.16 4.29
N CYS A 209 -0.58 25.93 3.23
CA CYS A 209 -1.55 25.52 2.22
C CYS A 209 -1.11 24.26 1.46
N ASP A 210 0.19 24.00 1.36
CA ASP A 210 0.69 22.77 0.76
C ASP A 210 0.32 21.55 1.63
N ASP A 211 0.42 21.66 2.97
CA ASP A 211 -0.03 20.60 3.89
C ASP A 211 -1.53 20.30 3.76
N CYS A 212 -2.36 21.35 3.65
CA CYS A 212 -3.79 21.23 3.41
C CYS A 212 -4.08 20.59 2.05
N ALA A 213 -3.36 21.02 1.00
CA ALA A 213 -3.47 20.49 -0.34
C ALA A 213 -3.14 18.99 -0.35
N ASP A 214 -2.00 18.59 0.23
CA ASP A 214 -1.59 17.19 0.30
C ASP A 214 -2.59 16.33 1.09
N SER A 215 -3.10 16.85 2.21
CA SER A 215 -4.12 16.16 3.01
C SER A 215 -5.44 15.99 2.25
N TYR A 216 -5.89 17.03 1.53
CA TYR A 216 -7.07 16.94 0.68
C TYR A 216 -6.86 15.97 -0.48
N LYS A 217 -5.67 15.95 -1.10
CA LYS A 217 -5.31 15.03 -2.18
C LYS A 217 -5.37 13.58 -1.68
N GLN A 218 -4.76 13.30 -0.54
CA GLN A 218 -4.74 11.96 0.06
C GLN A 218 -6.16 11.44 0.32
N TRP A 219 -7.00 12.27 0.94
CA TRP A 219 -8.41 11.93 1.20
C TRP A 219 -9.21 11.76 -0.10
N LEU A 220 -9.06 12.67 -1.06
CA LEU A 220 -9.80 12.64 -2.32
C LEU A 220 -9.50 11.37 -3.12
N CYS A 221 -8.23 10.98 -3.22
CA CYS A 221 -7.83 9.72 -3.82
C CYS A 221 -8.46 8.52 -3.08
N ALA A 222 -8.39 8.48 -1.73
CA ALA A 222 -8.93 7.36 -0.95
C ALA A 222 -10.47 7.24 -1.01
N VAL A 223 -11.19 8.34 -1.14
CA VAL A 223 -12.67 8.35 -1.25
C VAL A 223 -13.13 8.08 -2.67
N THR A 224 -12.42 8.56 -3.68
CA THR A 224 -12.81 8.43 -5.09
C THR A 224 -12.40 7.09 -5.68
N ILE A 225 -11.30 6.51 -5.19
CA ILE A 225 -10.75 5.24 -5.64
C ILE A 225 -10.94 4.22 -4.50
N PRO A 226 -12.09 3.54 -4.43
CA PRO A 226 -12.35 2.61 -3.34
C PRO A 226 -11.50 1.35 -3.47
N ARG A 227 -10.96 0.87 -2.35
CA ARG A 227 -10.24 -0.40 -2.30
C ARG A 227 -11.22 -1.57 -2.25
N CYS A 228 -10.99 -2.56 -3.10
CA CYS A 228 -11.90 -3.67 -3.40
C CYS A 228 -11.41 -4.98 -2.80
N ALA A 229 -12.34 -5.73 -2.22
CA ALA A 229 -12.15 -7.06 -1.69
C ALA A 229 -13.22 -8.01 -2.25
N ASP A 230 -12.91 -9.30 -2.25
CA ASP A 230 -13.85 -10.34 -2.69
C ASP A 230 -15.13 -10.34 -1.87
N TRP A 231 -16.24 -10.66 -2.55
CA TRP A 231 -17.56 -10.78 -1.92
C TRP A 231 -17.60 -11.86 -0.82
N SER A 232 -16.85 -12.94 -1.00
CA SER A 232 -16.75 -14.07 -0.06
C SER A 232 -15.99 -13.73 1.23
N ASN A 233 -15.29 -12.59 1.27
CA ASN A 233 -14.53 -12.20 2.45
C ASN A 233 -15.46 -11.77 3.58
N ASN A 234 -15.41 -12.47 4.72
CA ASN A 234 -16.29 -12.25 5.86
C ASN A 234 -15.72 -11.30 6.93
N ALA A 235 -14.68 -10.53 6.61
CA ALA A 235 -14.13 -9.54 7.52
C ALA A 235 -15.17 -8.45 7.87
N THR A 236 -15.27 -8.11 9.15
CA THR A 236 -16.34 -7.26 9.71
C THR A 236 -16.25 -5.78 9.33
N TYR A 237 -15.08 -5.32 8.90
CA TYR A 237 -14.83 -3.94 8.46
C TYR A 237 -15.13 -3.71 6.98
N LEU A 238 -15.48 -4.77 6.24
CA LEU A 238 -15.80 -4.69 4.83
C LEU A 238 -17.25 -4.28 4.62
N GLN A 239 -17.46 -3.27 3.77
CA GLN A 239 -18.79 -2.82 3.40
C GLN A 239 -19.26 -3.54 2.14
N GLU A 240 -20.41 -4.20 2.22
CA GLU A 240 -21.03 -4.86 1.07
C GLU A 240 -21.53 -3.84 0.04
N ARG A 241 -21.15 -4.07 -1.23
CA ARG A 241 -21.57 -3.29 -2.40
C ARG A 241 -22.18 -4.21 -3.47
N PRO A 242 -23.50 -4.47 -3.42
CA PRO A 242 -24.22 -5.05 -4.55
C PRO A 242 -24.11 -4.18 -5.82
N PRO A 243 -24.37 -4.73 -7.02
CA PRO A 243 -24.30 -3.98 -8.26
C PRO A 243 -25.19 -2.72 -8.22
N GLY A 244 -24.66 -1.57 -8.63
CA GLY A 244 -25.42 -0.30 -8.62
C GLY A 244 -25.42 0.43 -7.28
N THR A 245 -24.59 0.01 -6.32
CA THR A 245 -24.52 0.61 -4.97
C THR A 245 -23.11 1.07 -4.60
N SER A 246 -22.21 1.17 -5.59
CA SER A 246 -20.85 1.65 -5.37
C SER A 246 -20.84 3.05 -4.77
N ARG A 247 -19.77 3.38 -4.06
CA ARG A 247 -19.60 4.71 -3.44
C ARG A 247 -19.70 5.85 -4.46
N ASN A 248 -19.23 5.62 -5.68
CA ASN A 248 -19.19 6.63 -6.74
C ASN A 248 -20.03 6.17 -7.92
N GLU A 249 -20.93 7.04 -8.38
CA GLU A 249 -21.80 6.76 -9.54
C GLU A 249 -21.02 6.42 -10.81
N LEU A 250 -19.79 6.96 -10.97
CA LEU A 250 -18.94 6.65 -12.12
C LEU A 250 -18.64 5.15 -12.22
N ILE A 251 -18.46 4.48 -11.07
CA ILE A 251 -18.16 3.05 -10.98
C ILE A 251 -19.37 2.26 -11.51
N ASP A 252 -20.57 2.58 -11.00
CA ASP A 252 -21.79 1.89 -11.40
C ASP A 252 -22.20 2.17 -12.86
N ARG A 253 -21.97 3.39 -13.36
CA ARG A 253 -22.39 3.78 -14.71
C ARG A 253 -21.43 3.29 -15.80
N ILE A 254 -20.12 3.39 -15.57
CA ILE A 254 -19.09 3.12 -16.58
C ILE A 254 -18.55 1.70 -16.45
N LEU A 255 -18.11 1.33 -15.25
CA LEU A 255 -17.40 0.06 -15.01
C LEU A 255 -18.35 -1.10 -14.80
N LYS A 256 -19.52 -0.84 -14.18
CA LYS A 256 -20.57 -1.84 -13.89
C LYS A 256 -19.97 -3.12 -13.28
N PRO A 257 -19.23 -3.02 -12.15
CA PRO A 257 -18.67 -4.19 -11.50
C PRO A 257 -19.80 -5.10 -11.01
N GLY A 258 -19.51 -6.40 -10.83
CA GLY A 258 -20.37 -7.29 -10.06
C GLY A 258 -20.35 -6.95 -8.57
N SER A 259 -20.92 -7.84 -7.74
CA SER A 259 -20.89 -7.66 -6.29
C SER A 259 -19.45 -7.70 -5.76
N TYR A 260 -19.08 -6.70 -4.97
CA TYR A 260 -17.79 -6.66 -4.29
C TYR A 260 -17.93 -6.10 -2.88
N LYS A 261 -16.87 -6.21 -2.09
CA LYS A 261 -16.77 -5.61 -0.76
C LYS A 261 -15.78 -4.46 -0.79
N GLU A 262 -16.15 -3.34 -0.20
CA GLU A 262 -15.31 -2.14 -0.11
C GLU A 262 -14.60 -2.09 1.24
N ILE A 263 -13.30 -1.85 1.22
CA ILE A 263 -12.57 -1.37 2.40
C ILE A 263 -12.77 0.15 2.47
N LEU A 264 -13.54 0.60 3.46
CA LEU A 264 -13.90 2.02 3.62
C LEU A 264 -12.65 2.89 3.84
N PRO A 265 -12.62 4.15 3.35
CA PRO A 265 -11.53 5.08 3.59
C PRO A 265 -11.37 5.34 5.09
N CYS A 266 -10.14 5.55 5.56
CA CYS A 266 -9.89 5.79 6.97
C CYS A 266 -10.43 7.17 7.43
N LEU A 267 -11.04 7.21 8.62
CA LEU A 267 -11.61 8.44 9.19
C LEU A 267 -10.53 9.51 9.47
N ASP A 268 -9.32 9.08 9.81
CA ASP A 268 -8.18 9.96 10.09
C ASP A 268 -7.83 10.85 8.88
N LEU A 269 -8.01 10.36 7.64
CA LEU A 269 -7.80 11.17 6.43
C LEU A 269 -8.73 12.38 6.40
N CYS A 270 -10.00 12.19 6.77
CA CYS A 270 -10.95 13.29 6.88
C CYS A 270 -10.53 14.24 8.02
N GLN A 271 -10.22 13.68 9.20
CA GLN A 271 -9.82 14.48 10.36
C GLN A 271 -8.56 15.31 10.07
N LYS A 272 -7.63 14.76 9.28
CA LYS A 272 -6.41 15.44 8.87
C LYS A 272 -6.69 16.64 7.96
N ILE A 273 -7.67 16.55 7.05
CA ILE A 273 -8.13 17.74 6.30
C ILE A 273 -8.65 18.81 7.25
N VAL A 274 -9.52 18.43 8.20
CA VAL A 274 -10.10 19.39 9.17
C VAL A 274 -9.02 20.04 10.03
N GLN A 275 -7.95 19.31 10.33
CA GLN A 275 -6.80 19.81 11.09
C GLN A 275 -5.87 20.72 10.25
N ASP A 276 -5.64 20.35 8.99
CA ASP A 276 -4.60 20.97 8.17
C ASP A 276 -5.13 22.15 7.34
N CYS A 277 -6.43 22.21 7.04
CA CYS A 277 -7.02 23.25 6.20
C CYS A 277 -7.67 24.40 6.98
N ASP A 278 -7.88 25.53 6.29
CA ASP A 278 -8.57 26.70 6.84
C ASP A 278 -10.03 26.37 7.19
N ALA A 279 -10.47 26.78 8.38
CA ALA A 279 -11.80 26.50 8.90
C ALA A 279 -12.95 27.07 8.03
N SER A 280 -12.69 28.13 7.25
CA SER A 280 -13.66 28.72 6.32
C SER A 280 -14.03 27.77 5.18
N MET A 281 -13.21 26.76 4.88
CA MET A 281 -13.54 25.71 3.91
C MET A 281 -14.66 24.80 4.39
N GLY A 282 -14.97 24.79 5.71
CA GLY A 282 -16.16 24.14 6.24
C GLY A 282 -16.14 22.61 6.23
N PHE A 283 -14.98 21.98 6.14
CA PHE A 283 -14.85 20.52 6.22
C PHE A 283 -15.40 19.97 7.55
N GLN A 284 -16.18 18.89 7.47
CA GLN A 284 -16.78 18.23 8.64
C GLN A 284 -16.67 16.72 8.51
N CYS A 285 -16.18 16.08 9.57
CA CYS A 285 -16.04 14.62 9.62
C CYS A 285 -17.08 14.00 10.57
N PRO A 286 -17.57 12.78 10.27
CA PRO A 286 -18.42 12.05 11.19
C PRO A 286 -17.76 11.85 12.55
N LYS A 287 -18.55 11.94 13.62
CA LYS A 287 -18.08 11.61 14.98
C LYS A 287 -18.04 10.09 15.16
N GLN A 288 -17.09 9.59 15.93
CA GLN A 288 -16.74 8.17 16.14
C GLN A 288 -17.88 7.25 16.64
N HIS A 289 -19.08 7.76 16.88
CA HIS A 289 -20.23 6.99 17.38
C HIS A 289 -21.54 7.21 16.60
N ARG A 290 -21.53 8.01 15.52
CA ARG A 290 -22.72 8.22 14.67
C ARG A 290 -22.35 8.02 13.21
N ASN A 291 -23.00 7.05 12.56
CA ASN A 291 -22.91 6.77 11.12
C ASN A 291 -21.48 6.53 10.56
N GLN A 292 -20.47 6.38 11.44
CA GLN A 292 -19.07 6.14 11.05
C GLN A 292 -18.95 4.90 10.17
N MET A 293 -19.59 3.80 10.62
CA MET A 293 -19.54 2.48 9.97
C MET A 293 -20.14 2.44 8.56
N LEU A 294 -20.78 3.51 8.09
CA LEU A 294 -21.37 3.56 6.75
C LEU A 294 -20.45 4.21 5.72
N SER A 295 -19.51 5.06 6.14
CA SER A 295 -18.73 5.91 5.23
C SER A 295 -17.22 5.82 5.43
N TYR A 296 -16.75 5.55 6.66
CA TYR A 296 -15.33 5.54 7.01
C TYR A 296 -14.98 4.36 7.93
N GLY A 297 -13.78 3.81 7.75
CA GLY A 297 -13.18 2.81 8.63
C GLY A 297 -12.25 3.43 9.68
N LEU A 298 -11.73 2.58 10.56
CA LEU A 298 -10.67 2.91 11.53
C LEU A 298 -9.44 2.06 11.21
N ARG A 299 -8.25 2.62 11.46
CA ARG A 299 -6.99 1.87 11.35
C ARG A 299 -6.93 0.81 12.44
N SER A 300 -6.33 -0.33 12.11
CA SER A 300 -5.95 -1.34 13.08
C SER A 300 -4.62 -0.97 13.71
N ASP A 301 -4.45 -1.29 14.99
CA ASP A 301 -3.17 -1.16 15.69
C ASP A 301 -2.22 -2.34 15.38
N ASP A 302 -2.74 -3.43 14.80
CA ASP A 302 -2.02 -4.69 14.54
C ASP A 302 -1.34 -4.74 13.15
N GLY A 303 -1.37 -3.65 12.38
CA GLY A 303 -0.79 -3.58 11.03
C GLY A 303 -1.69 -4.14 9.92
N ASP A 304 -2.88 -4.62 10.26
CA ASP A 304 -3.91 -5.04 9.31
C ASP A 304 -4.61 -3.85 8.65
N ILE A 305 -4.92 -3.99 7.36
CA ILE A 305 -5.61 -2.95 6.59
C ILE A 305 -7.12 -3.08 6.78
N THR A 306 -7.63 -2.46 7.85
CA THR A 306 -9.06 -2.38 8.19
C THR A 306 -9.77 -1.17 7.58
N CYS A 307 -9.00 -0.22 7.04
CA CYS A 307 -9.51 0.92 6.30
C CYS A 307 -8.52 1.34 5.19
N SER A 308 -9.00 2.01 4.15
CA SER A 308 -8.19 2.41 3.00
C SER A 308 -7.45 3.71 3.30
N TYR A 309 -6.12 3.65 3.22
CA TYR A 309 -5.21 4.79 3.21
C TYR A 309 -4.13 4.58 2.16
N LEU A 310 -3.56 5.68 1.66
CA LEU A 310 -2.58 5.64 0.59
C LEU A 310 -1.21 5.14 1.09
N GLY A 311 -0.47 4.46 0.22
CA GLY A 311 0.84 3.88 0.56
C GLY A 311 0.78 2.76 1.60
N ALA A 312 -0.40 2.22 1.91
CA ALA A 312 -0.56 1.06 2.77
C ALA A 312 0.09 -0.17 2.12
N VAL A 313 0.94 -0.86 2.87
CA VAL A 313 1.49 -2.16 2.49
C VAL A 313 1.32 -3.08 3.70
N TYR A 314 0.93 -4.33 3.46
CA TYR A 314 0.76 -5.30 4.55
C TYR A 314 2.10 -5.52 5.27
N PHE A 315 2.06 -5.60 6.61
CA PHE A 315 3.20 -5.91 7.49
C PHE A 315 4.38 -4.93 7.47
N LEU A 316 4.18 -3.65 7.11
CA LEU A 316 5.21 -2.61 7.28
C LEU A 316 5.49 -2.24 8.75
N ASP A 317 4.65 -2.67 9.70
CA ASP A 317 4.83 -2.41 11.13
C ASP A 317 5.79 -3.44 11.78
N GLY A 318 7.02 -3.45 11.29
CA GLY A 318 8.17 -4.05 11.99
C GLY A 318 8.64 -3.26 13.21
N ALA A 319 7.94 -2.19 13.59
CA ALA A 319 8.15 -1.49 14.84
C ALA A 319 7.06 -1.93 15.84
N ARG A 320 7.27 -3.07 16.49
CA ARG A 320 6.61 -3.32 17.79
C ARG A 320 6.93 -2.12 18.66
N ALA A 321 5.94 -1.27 18.91
CA ALA A 321 6.01 -0.31 20.00
C ALA A 321 6.26 -1.13 21.26
N VAL A 322 7.51 -1.14 21.73
CA VAL A 322 7.84 -1.70 23.04
C VAL A 322 7.10 -0.80 24.02
N THR A 323 5.90 -1.22 24.42
CA THR A 323 5.23 -0.65 25.58
C THR A 323 6.12 -0.99 26.76
N LEU A 324 7.03 -0.08 27.10
CA LEU A 324 7.76 -0.11 28.36
C LEU A 324 6.71 -0.16 29.46
N SER A 325 6.48 -1.35 30.02
CA SER A 325 5.51 -1.52 31.08
C SER A 325 5.92 -0.58 32.22
N VAL A 326 5.01 0.31 32.61
CA VAL A 326 5.20 1.26 33.73
C VAL A 326 5.60 0.54 35.04
N PHE A 327 5.32 -0.76 35.12
CA PHE A 327 5.70 -1.65 36.22
C PHE A 327 7.22 -1.78 36.42
N LEU A 328 8.05 -1.71 35.36
CA LEU A 328 9.51 -1.85 35.47
C LEU A 328 10.20 -0.56 35.98
N MET A 329 9.59 0.61 35.78
CA MET A 329 10.08 1.89 36.31
C MET A 329 9.77 2.06 37.81
N ALA A 330 8.70 1.44 38.32
CA ALA A 330 8.35 1.53 39.74
C ALA A 330 9.28 0.68 40.63
N VAL A 331 9.73 -0.49 40.16
CA VAL A 331 10.63 -1.37 40.93
C VAL A 331 12.05 -0.78 41.02
N SER A 332 12.51 -0.06 39.99
CA SER A 332 13.81 0.61 40.00
C SER A 332 13.82 1.86 40.90
N PHE A 333 12.70 2.60 41.01
CA PHE A 333 12.60 3.69 41.98
C PHE A 333 12.49 3.22 43.44
N ALA A 334 11.87 2.07 43.71
CA ALA A 334 11.78 1.54 45.07
C ALA A 334 13.13 1.04 45.63
N LEU A 335 14.03 0.57 44.77
CA LEU A 335 15.37 0.10 45.17
C LEU A 335 16.37 1.25 45.43
N VAL A 336 16.19 2.42 44.81
CA VAL A 336 17.07 3.59 45.01
C VAL A 336 16.70 4.36 46.29
N VAL A 337 15.47 4.23 46.79
CA VAL A 337 15.04 4.87 48.04
C VAL A 337 15.42 4.04 49.29
N LEU A 338 15.94 2.82 49.10
CA LEU A 338 16.31 1.89 50.19
C LEU A 338 17.83 1.66 50.30
N TRP A 339 18.67 2.54 49.74
CA TRP A 339 20.11 2.56 49.97
C TRP A 339 20.60 3.91 50.48
#